data_AF-A0A916GIH4-F1
#
_entry.id   AF-A0A916GIH4-F1
#
_cell.length_a   1.000
_cell.length_b   1.000
_cell.length_c   1.000
_cell.angle_alpha   90.00
_cell.angle_beta   90.00
_cell.angle_gamma   90.00
#
_symmetry.space_group_name_H-M   'P 1'
#
loop_
_entity.id
_entity.type
_entity.pdbx_description
1 polymer ?
#
loop_
_entity_poly.entity_id
_entity_poly.type
_entity_poly.pdbx_seq_one_letter_code
_entity_poly.pdbx_strand_id
1 'polypeptide(L)'
;MDILLQQIFNGLTLGSIYALVALGYTMVYGIMGLINFAHGEVVMVGALVALSVMKPLAAAGLPGPLVVLIALLVAALVCMALGFTIERVAYRPLRNAPRLAPLITAIGGSIVLQQRAMLI
;
A
#
# COMPACT_ATOMS: atom_id res chain seq x y z
N MET A 1 11.32 26.97 -15.70
CA MET A 1 10.81 25.64 -16.10
C MET A 1 9.49 25.85 -16.78
N ASP A 2 9.44 25.69 -18.10
CA ASP A 2 8.21 25.83 -18.89
C ASP A 2 7.15 24.87 -18.35
N ILE A 3 5.91 25.36 -18.21
CA ILE A 3 4.76 24.61 -17.66
C ILE A 3 4.63 23.21 -18.27
N LEU A 4 4.94 23.10 -19.57
CA LEU A 4 4.94 21.85 -20.30
C LEU A 4 5.94 20.83 -19.73
N LEU A 5 7.18 21.25 -19.43
CA LEU A 5 8.21 20.39 -18.87
C LEU A 5 7.81 19.88 -17.47
N GLN A 6 7.26 20.75 -16.63
CA GLN A 6 6.78 20.38 -15.30
C GLN A 6 5.62 19.37 -15.37
N GLN A 7 4.67 19.55 -16.29
CA GLN A 7 3.56 18.60 -16.46
C GLN A 7 4.02 17.23 -16.95
N ILE A 8 5.07 17.17 -17.79
CA ILE A 8 5.68 15.90 -18.20
C ILE A 8 6.25 15.17 -16.97
N PHE A 9 7.01 15.86 -16.11
CA PHE A 9 7.55 15.24 -14.89
C PHE A 9 6.46 14.80 -13.91
N ASN A 10 5.42 15.60 -13.74
CA ASN A 10 4.27 15.24 -12.92
C ASN A 10 3.57 14.00 -13.47
N GLY A 11 3.29 13.96 -14.78
CA GLY A 11 2.68 12.84 -15.46
C GLY A 11 3.52 11.57 -15.37
N LEU A 12 4.84 11.68 -15.53
CA LEU A 12 5.75 10.55 -15.37
C LEU A 12 5.74 10.02 -13.94
N THR A 13 5.83 10.90 -12.94
CA THR A 13 5.81 10.52 -11.52
C THR A 13 4.52 9.78 -11.17
N LEU A 14 3.38 10.34 -11.55
CA LEU A 14 2.05 9.80 -11.25
C LEU A 14 1.81 8.49 -12.03
N GLY A 15 2.23 8.44 -13.29
CA GLY A 15 2.19 7.24 -14.12
C GLY A 15 3.07 6.12 -13.58
N SER A 16 4.28 6.42 -13.08
CA SER A 16 5.15 5.45 -12.42
C SER A 16 4.51 4.86 -11.17
N ILE A 17 3.82 5.67 -10.36
CA ILE A 17 3.09 5.18 -9.18
C ILE A 17 1.99 4.20 -9.62
N TYR A 18 1.16 4.57 -10.60
CA TYR A 18 0.12 3.68 -11.11
C TYR A 18 0.68 2.39 -11.73
N ALA A 19 1.79 2.48 -12.47
CA ALA A 19 2.46 1.31 -13.04
C ALA A 19 2.97 0.36 -11.94
N LEU A 20 3.59 0.89 -10.87
CA LEU A 20 4.06 0.09 -9.74
C LEU A 20 2.91 -0.56 -8.98
N VAL A 21 1.81 0.17 -8.75
CA VAL A 21 0.62 -0.38 -8.10
C VAL A 21 -0.01 -1.49 -8.95
N ALA A 22 -0.12 -1.30 -10.27
CA ALA A 22 -0.62 -2.32 -11.18
C ALA A 22 0.28 -3.56 -11.22
N LEU A 23 1.61 -3.39 -11.23
CA LEU A 23 2.58 -4.48 -11.17
C LEU A 23 2.46 -5.27 -9.87
N GLY A 24 2.34 -4.59 -8.73
CA GLY A 24 2.11 -5.23 -7.43
C GLY A 24 0.81 -6.03 -7.42
N TYR A 25 -0.29 -5.45 -7.92
CA TYR A 25 -1.59 -6.11 -7.96
C TYR A 25 -1.58 -7.37 -8.84
N THR A 26 -0.98 -7.29 -10.03
CA THR A 26 -0.87 -8.43 -10.95
C THR A 26 0.00 -9.55 -10.41
N MET A 27 1.07 -9.23 -9.68
CA MET A 27 1.91 -10.23 -9.01
C MET A 27 1.13 -10.99 -7.92
N VAL A 28 0.42 -10.26 -7.06
CA VAL A 28 -0.37 -10.87 -5.97
C VAL A 28 -1.50 -11.72 -6.54
N TYR A 29 -2.22 -11.21 -7.54
CA TYR A 29 -3.26 -11.96 -8.24
C TYR A 29 -2.69 -13.18 -8.97
N GLY A 30 -1.52 -13.07 -9.59
CA GLY A 30 -0.86 -14.16 -10.31
C GLY A 30 -0.46 -15.34 -9.41
N ILE A 31 -0.13 -15.08 -8.14
CA ILE A 31 0.21 -16.12 -7.17
C ILE A 31 -1.05 -16.71 -6.52
N MET A 32 -2.00 -15.86 -6.10
CA MET A 32 -3.15 -16.32 -5.32
C MET A 32 -4.34 -16.78 -6.17
N GLY A 33 -4.48 -16.28 -7.41
CA GLY A 33 -5.65 -16.54 -8.27
C GLY A 33 -6.97 -15.99 -7.72
N LEU A 34 -6.90 -15.08 -6.74
CA LEU A 34 -8.04 -14.48 -6.03
C LEU A 34 -7.99 -12.97 -6.15
N ILE A 35 -9.15 -12.34 -6.34
CA ILE A 35 -9.29 -10.88 -6.37
C ILE A 35 -8.99 -10.32 -4.98
N ASN A 36 -8.04 -9.39 -4.89
CA ASN A 36 -7.59 -8.79 -3.63
C ASN A 36 -7.96 -7.29 -3.55
N PHE A 37 -9.16 -7.00 -3.05
CA PHE A 37 -9.60 -5.61 -2.84
C PHE A 37 -8.80 -4.87 -1.75
N ALA A 38 -8.11 -5.58 -0.86
CA ALA A 38 -7.33 -4.96 0.21
C ALA A 38 -5.99 -4.41 -0.28
N HIS A 39 -5.55 -4.74 -1.50
CA HIS A 39 -4.26 -4.29 -2.02
C HIS A 39 -4.15 -2.77 -2.09
N GLY A 40 -5.20 -2.08 -2.53
CA GLY A 40 -5.24 -0.60 -2.54
C GLY A 40 -5.10 -0.01 -1.14
N GLU A 41 -5.71 -0.64 -0.14
CA GLU A 41 -5.61 -0.22 1.26
C GLU A 41 -4.21 -0.44 1.84
N VAL A 42 -3.50 -1.51 1.43
CA VAL A 42 -2.09 -1.72 1.83
C VAL A 42 -1.20 -0.59 1.26
N VAL A 43 -1.45 -0.15 0.02
CA VAL A 43 -0.73 1.00 -0.58
C VAL A 43 -1.03 2.28 0.20
N MET A 44 -2.29 2.53 0.54
CA MET A 44 -2.69 3.67 1.38
C MET A 44 -1.99 3.66 2.74
N VAL A 45 -2.00 2.52 3.45
CA VAL A 45 -1.33 2.38 4.75
C VAL A 45 0.16 2.64 4.62
N GLY A 46 0.81 2.13 3.57
CA GLY A 46 2.23 2.40 3.31
C GLY A 46 2.54 3.89 3.17
N ALA A 47 1.70 4.63 2.43
CA ALA A 47 1.85 6.08 2.27
C ALA A 47 1.63 6.83 3.59
N LEU A 48 0.61 6.46 4.37
CA LEU A 48 0.33 7.08 5.68
C LEU A 48 1.43 6.82 6.70
N VAL A 49 1.97 5.60 6.74
CA VAL A 49 3.09 5.24 7.62
C VAL A 49 4.34 6.03 7.22
N ALA A 50 4.67 6.07 5.92
CA ALA A 50 5.81 6.85 5.43
C ALA A 50 5.67 8.33 5.85
N LEU A 51 4.52 8.97 5.63
CA LEU A 51 4.27 10.34 6.04
C LEU A 51 4.37 10.53 7.57
N SER A 52 3.82 9.60 8.34
CA SER A 52 3.83 9.66 9.81
C SER A 52 5.23 9.54 10.39
N VAL A 53 6.13 8.80 9.72
CA VAL A 53 7.54 8.68 10.09
C VAL A 53 8.34 9.89 9.60
N MET A 54 8.08 10.38 8.38
CA MET A 54 8.83 11.50 7.82
C MET A 54 8.65 12.80 8.63
N LYS A 55 7.43 13.10 9.10
CA LYS A 55 7.12 14.33 9.85
C LYS A 55 8.04 14.56 11.08
N PRO A 56 8.14 13.64 12.06
CA PRO A 56 8.99 13.83 13.22
C PRO A 56 10.49 13.78 12.88
N LEU A 57 10.90 12.94 11.93
CA LEU A 57 12.31 12.81 11.54
C LEU A 57 12.82 14.08 10.84
N ALA A 58 11.98 14.68 9.98
CA ALA A 58 12.29 15.96 9.36
C ALA A 58 12.33 17.08 10.40
N ALA A 59 11.42 17.08 11.39
CA ALA A 59 11.43 18.05 12.49
C ALA A 59 12.68 17.92 13.40
N ALA A 60 13.25 16.71 13.51
CA ALA A 60 14.50 16.46 14.22
C ALA A 60 15.76 16.91 13.45
N GLY A 61 15.60 17.47 12.24
CA GLY A 61 16.71 17.99 11.44
C GLY A 61 17.57 16.92 10.75
N LEU A 62 17.07 15.69 10.61
CA LEU A 62 17.80 14.65 9.87
C LEU A 62 17.93 15.00 8.38
N PRO A 63 19.01 14.58 7.71
CA PRO A 63 19.20 14.84 6.29
C PRO A 63 18.12 14.13 5.46
N GLY A 64 17.56 14.84 4.47
CA GLY A 64 16.43 14.39 3.65
C GLY A 64 16.53 12.95 3.10
N PRO A 65 17.67 12.52 2.51
CA PRO A 65 17.82 11.15 2.02
C PRO A 65 17.70 10.09 3.12
N LEU A 66 18.19 10.38 4.33
CA LEU A 66 18.12 9.47 5.47
C LEU A 66 16.68 9.35 5.99
N VAL A 67 15.96 10.47 6.03
CA VAL A 67 14.53 10.50 6.41
C VAL A 67 13.70 9.64 5.46
N VAL A 68 13.91 9.79 4.15
CA VAL A 68 13.21 8.99 3.13
C VAL A 68 13.55 7.51 3.25
N LEU A 69 14.83 7.17 3.45
CA LEU A 69 15.25 5.78 3.60
C LEU A 69 14.61 5.12 4.83
N ILE A 70 14.62 5.79 5.99
CA ILE A 70 14.02 5.25 7.21
C ILE A 70 12.50 5.10 7.04
N ALA A 71 11.83 6.11 6.49
CA ALA A 71 10.40 6.05 6.24
C ALA A 71 10.02 4.91 5.28
N LEU A 72 10.80 4.69 4.22
CA LEU A 72 10.61 3.60 3.27
C LEU A 72 10.78 2.23 3.94
N LEU A 73 11.82 2.05 4.76
CA LEU A 73 12.06 0.79 5.46
C LEU A 73 10.93 0.49 6.46
N VAL A 74 10.50 1.48 7.23
CA VAL A 74 9.41 1.33 8.20
C VAL A 74 8.09 1.03 7.47
N ALA A 75 7.77 1.76 6.40
CA ALA A 75 6.57 1.52 5.60
C ALA A 75 6.59 0.11 4.97
N ALA A 76 7.72 -0.33 4.41
CA ALA A 76 7.86 -1.67 3.85
C ALA A 76 7.63 -2.77 4.89
N LEU A 77 8.16 -2.60 6.10
CA LEU A 77 8.03 -3.56 7.20
C LEU A 77 6.58 -3.64 7.70
N VAL A 78 5.91 -2.49 7.83
CA VAL A 78 4.49 -2.44 8.21
C VAL A 78 3.60 -3.05 7.12
N CYS A 79 3.84 -2.73 5.85
CA CYS A 79 3.09 -3.32 4.72
C CYS A 79 3.29 -4.83 4.63
N MET A 80 4.50 -5.33 4.88
CA MET A 80 4.81 -6.76 4.92
C MET A 80 4.04 -7.44 6.05
N ALA A 81 4.08 -6.88 7.26
CA ALA A 81 3.33 -7.40 8.40
C ALA A 81 1.82 -7.40 8.11
N LEU A 82 1.29 -6.31 7.55
CA LEU A 82 -0.12 -6.18 7.20
C LEU A 82 -0.53 -7.21 6.15
N GLY A 83 0.22 -7.33 5.05
CA GLY A 83 -0.04 -8.33 4.01
C GLY A 83 -0.04 -9.76 4.55
N PHE A 84 0.92 -10.10 5.41
CA PHE A 84 0.97 -11.39 6.09
C PHE A 84 -0.25 -11.63 6.99
N THR A 85 -0.68 -10.62 7.76
CA THR A 85 -1.87 -10.75 8.61
C THR A 85 -3.15 -10.93 7.80
N ILE A 86 -3.31 -10.20 6.70
CA ILE A 86 -4.46 -10.34 5.79
C ILE A 86 -4.45 -11.75 5.18
N GLU A 87 -3.31 -12.22 4.67
CA GLU A 87 -3.20 -13.57 4.13
C GLU A 87 -3.59 -14.62 5.18
N ARG A 88 -3.00 -14.53 6.38
CA ARG A 88 -3.18 -15.54 7.42
C ARG A 88 -4.59 -15.57 8.00
N VAL A 89 -5.22 -14.41 8.18
CA VAL A 89 -6.53 -14.28 8.85
C VAL A 89 -7.69 -14.33 7.86
N ALA A 90 -7.57 -13.66 6.70
CA ALA A 90 -8.66 -13.59 5.73
C ALA A 90 -8.58 -14.69 4.66
N TYR A 91 -7.43 -14.82 3.99
CA TYR A 91 -7.35 -15.66 2.79
C TYR A 91 -7.08 -17.14 3.06
N ARG A 92 -6.12 -17.44 3.95
CA ARG A 92 -5.67 -18.80 4.24
C ARG A 92 -6.79 -19.72 4.75
N PRO A 93 -7.70 -19.29 5.64
CA PRO A 93 -8.81 -20.13 6.09
C PRO A 93 -9.83 -20.44 5.00
N LEU A 94 -9.96 -19.55 4.00
CA LEU A 94 -10.97 -19.62 2.95
C LEU A 94 -10.44 -20.23 1.64
N ARG A 95 -9.24 -20.81 1.66
CA ARG A 95 -8.60 -21.36 0.46
C ARG A 95 -9.39 -22.50 -0.20
N ASN A 96 -10.14 -23.25 0.59
CA ASN A 96 -10.99 -24.35 0.10
C ASN A 96 -12.47 -23.93 -0.06
N ALA A 97 -12.80 -22.66 0.25
CA ALA A 97 -14.17 -22.16 0.16
C ALA A 97 -14.52 -21.73 -1.28
N PRO A 98 -15.82 -21.60 -1.61
CA PRO A 98 -16.24 -21.04 -2.88
C PRO A 98 -15.63 -19.66 -3.12
N ARG A 99 -15.30 -19.34 -4.39
CA ARG A 99 -14.56 -18.11 -4.78
C ARG A 99 -15.19 -16.79 -4.30
N LEU A 100 -16.50 -16.79 -4.01
CA LEU A 100 -17.21 -15.64 -3.45
C LEU A 100 -16.82 -15.33 -2.00
N ALA A 101 -16.50 -16.33 -1.18
CA ALA A 101 -16.18 -16.11 0.24
C ALA A 101 -14.87 -15.33 0.45
N PRO A 102 -13.75 -15.64 -0.23
CA PRO A 102 -12.55 -14.79 -0.20
C PRO A 102 -12.80 -13.37 -0.70
N LEU A 103 -13.68 -13.19 -1.70
CA LEU A 103 -14.03 -11.88 -2.25
C LEU A 103 -14.72 -11.00 -1.20
N ILE A 104 -15.75 -11.53 -0.53
CA ILE A 104 -16.49 -10.81 0.52
C ILE A 104 -15.56 -10.46 1.69
N THR A 105 -14.69 -11.39 2.08
CA THR A 105 -13.74 -11.17 3.17
C THR A 105 -12.71 -10.10 2.80
N ALA A 106 -12.25 -10.08 1.54
CA ALA A 106 -11.36 -9.04 1.03
C ALA A 106 -12.02 -7.65 1.10
N ILE A 107 -13.29 -7.54 0.67
CA ILE A 107 -14.05 -6.28 0.74
C ILE A 107 -14.21 -5.84 2.21
N GLY A 108 -14.60 -6.75 3.10
CA GLY A 108 -14.72 -6.45 4.53
C GLY A 108 -13.40 -5.98 5.13
N GLY A 109 -12.29 -6.65 4.78
CA GLY A 109 -10.94 -6.25 5.17
C GLY A 109 -10.59 -4.85 4.67
N SER A 110 -10.91 -4.54 3.41
CA SER A 110 -10.68 -3.20 2.85
C SER A 110 -11.42 -2.12 3.63
N ILE A 111 -12.71 -2.32 3.93
CA ILE A 111 -13.51 -1.35 4.68
C ILE A 111 -12.92 -1.13 6.08
N VAL A 112 -12.50 -2.20 6.77
CA VAL A 112 -11.87 -2.08 8.09
C VAL A 112 -10.58 -1.26 8.03
N LEU A 113 -9.73 -1.49 7.04
CA LEU A 113 -8.48 -0.73 6.87
C LEU A 113 -8.76 0.73 6.54
N GLN A 114 -9.71 0.98 5.64
CA GLN A 114 -10.11 2.33 5.25
C GLN A 114 -10.66 3.12 6.43
N GLN A 115 -11.56 2.52 7.22
CA GLN A 115 -12.14 3.17 8.40
C GLN A 115 -11.08 3.43 9.49
N ARG A 116 -10.13 2.51 9.69
CA ARG A 116 -8.99 2.75 10.60
C ARG A 116 -8.12 3.90 10.14
N ALA A 117 -7.88 4.02 8.83
CA ALA A 117 -7.09 5.11 8.28
C ALA A 117 -7.78 6.47 8.45
N MET A 118 -9.11 6.55 8.34
CA MET A 118 -9.86 7.80 8.59
C MET A 118 -9.82 8.29 10.04
N LEU A 119 -9.48 7.42 11.00
CA LEU A 119 -9.38 7.79 12.42
C LEU A 119 -8.04 8.47 12.79
N ILE A 120 -7.04 8.41 11.91
CA ILE A 120 -5.67 8.92 12.11
C ILE A 120 -5.51 10.22 11.33
#